data_AF-A0A6G1H0Z6-F1
#
_entry.id   AF-A0A6G1H0Z6-F1
#
_cell.length_a   1.000
_cell.length_b   1.000
_cell.length_c   1.000
_cell.angle_alpha   90.00
_cell.angle_beta   90.00
_cell.angle_gamma   90.00
#
_symmetry.space_group_name_H-M   'P 1'
#
loop_
_entity.id
_entity.type
_entity.pdbx_description
1 polymer ?
#
loop_
_entity_poly.entity_id
_entity_poly.type
_entity_poly.pdbx_seq_one_letter_code
_entity_poly.pdbx_strand_id
1 'polypeptide(L)'
;CHEQDQSPLFSVIPAEVRNEIFAYALVDFEDTSKQYETGTYYTRPNYTAPRKSETALLRTCQRIYREAWFRPWTSAEHAFYLTADERRPAKVTAVESMQPTLDLIHSVHGKVEIDSVRVFPQMYALEPGHRLSSILDMNNFHPRIITITVRHGDWWHWENDKDLSMRAQWVNECRFPDSVREIRMELESLERKKGQVDSISSKMVDRWQFTRKDGKRMSAKGNTTKVDRWSGSSTFDGKRWIRDESEEKPELLDYYVLTVTFRPTKEVVADP
;
A
#
# COMPACT_ATOMS: atom_id res chain seq x y z
N CYS A 1 5.43 -21.44 30.81
CA CYS A 1 6.42 -20.80 29.92
C CYS A 1 7.57 -20.37 30.81
N HIS A 2 8.81 -20.76 30.50
CA HIS A 2 9.98 -20.36 31.29
C HIS A 2 10.19 -18.85 31.15
N GLU A 3 10.43 -18.13 32.25
CA GLU A 3 10.56 -16.66 32.22
C GLU A 3 11.81 -16.20 31.47
N GLN A 4 12.87 -17.01 31.42
CA GLN A 4 14.08 -16.73 30.64
C GLN A 4 14.93 -15.58 31.22
N ASP A 5 14.86 -15.36 32.54
CA ASP A 5 15.58 -14.27 33.22
C ASP A 5 17.10 -14.44 33.19
N GLN A 6 17.61 -15.61 32.83
CA GLN A 6 19.04 -15.81 32.55
C GLN A 6 19.50 -15.05 31.29
N SER A 7 18.58 -14.61 30.43
CA SER A 7 18.90 -13.79 29.26
C SER A 7 18.83 -12.31 29.62
N PRO A 8 19.88 -11.50 29.36
CA PRO A 8 19.83 -10.05 29.54
C PRO A 8 18.70 -9.39 28.76
N LEU A 9 18.26 -10.00 27.65
CA LEU A 9 17.11 -9.53 26.89
C LEU A 9 15.87 -9.45 27.78
N PHE A 10 15.69 -10.38 28.72
CA PHE A 10 14.50 -10.45 29.58
C PHE A 10 14.70 -9.95 31.00
N SER A 11 15.92 -10.01 31.54
CA SER A 11 16.24 -9.54 32.89
C SER A 11 16.72 -8.09 32.97
N VAL A 12 17.26 -7.54 31.89
CA VAL A 12 17.83 -6.18 31.87
C VAL A 12 17.02 -5.25 30.97
N ILE A 13 16.63 -5.71 29.78
CA ILE A 13 15.99 -4.85 28.78
C ILE A 13 14.48 -4.73 29.07
N PRO A 14 13.93 -3.51 29.24
CA PRO A 14 12.50 -3.28 29.43
C PRO A 14 11.66 -3.74 28.23
N ALA A 15 10.38 -4.00 28.46
CA ALA A 15 9.48 -4.52 27.44
C ALA A 15 9.35 -3.58 26.22
N GLU A 16 9.37 -2.27 26.46
CA GLU A 16 9.30 -1.23 25.44
C GLU A 16 10.52 -1.28 24.50
N VAL A 17 11.71 -1.47 25.07
CA VAL A 17 12.95 -1.56 24.27
C VAL A 17 13.01 -2.89 23.53
N ARG A 18 12.58 -4.00 24.18
CA ARG A 18 12.43 -5.29 23.47
C ARG A 18 11.48 -5.17 22.30
N ASN A 19 10.40 -4.43 22.46
CA ASN A 19 9.42 -4.23 21.43
C ASN A 19 10.01 -3.56 20.18
N GLU A 20 10.82 -2.52 20.36
CA GLU A 20 11.56 -1.88 19.25
C GLU A 20 12.55 -2.86 18.60
N ILE A 21 13.31 -3.61 19.40
CA ILE A 21 14.23 -4.64 18.89
C ILE A 21 13.47 -5.65 18.02
N PHE A 22 12.34 -6.15 18.49
CA PHE A 22 11.51 -7.08 17.73
C PHE A 22 10.92 -6.45 16.47
N ALA A 23 10.50 -5.19 16.53
CA ALA A 23 9.99 -4.48 15.36
C ALA A 23 11.06 -4.38 14.25
N TYR A 24 12.29 -4.00 14.60
CA TYR A 24 13.39 -3.94 13.63
C TYR A 24 13.83 -5.32 13.13
N ALA A 25 13.90 -6.31 14.01
CA ALA A 25 14.36 -7.66 13.63
C ALA A 25 13.35 -8.43 12.76
N LEU A 26 12.06 -8.08 12.84
CA LEU A 26 10.96 -8.77 12.16
C LEU A 26 10.34 -7.95 11.02
N VAL A 27 10.90 -6.77 10.71
CA VAL A 27 10.47 -5.95 9.58
C VAL A 27 10.57 -6.74 8.26
N ASP A 28 9.69 -6.43 7.33
CA ASP A 28 9.72 -7.04 6.01
C ASP A 28 10.70 -6.33 5.06
N PHE A 29 11.16 -7.05 4.06
CA PHE A 29 12.05 -6.56 3.01
C PHE A 29 11.87 -7.37 1.73
N GLU A 30 12.42 -6.88 0.61
CA GLU A 30 12.36 -7.57 -0.68
C GLU A 30 13.28 -8.79 -0.70
N ASP A 31 12.75 -9.97 -1.04
CA ASP A 31 13.54 -11.19 -1.25
C ASP A 31 14.25 -11.12 -2.60
N THR A 32 15.41 -10.44 -2.64
CA THR A 32 16.21 -10.23 -3.86
C THR A 32 16.71 -11.53 -4.51
N SER A 33 16.59 -12.68 -3.84
CA SER A 33 16.83 -13.99 -4.47
C SER A 33 15.73 -14.39 -5.46
N LYS A 34 14.58 -13.71 -5.44
CA LYS A 34 13.40 -13.95 -6.28
C LYS A 34 12.96 -12.68 -7.01
N GLN A 35 13.92 -11.98 -7.62
CA GLN A 35 13.60 -10.80 -8.41
C GLN A 35 12.59 -11.11 -9.51
N TYR A 36 11.66 -10.19 -9.69
CA TYR A 36 10.74 -10.19 -10.81
C TYR A 36 11.49 -9.81 -12.08
N GLU A 37 10.99 -10.28 -13.21
CA GLU A 37 11.48 -9.84 -14.51
C GLU A 37 11.21 -8.34 -14.68
N THR A 38 12.15 -7.63 -15.31
CA THR A 38 12.06 -6.16 -15.48
C THR A 38 10.90 -5.74 -16.38
N GLY A 39 10.44 -6.64 -17.26
CA GLY A 39 9.36 -6.39 -18.21
C GLY A 39 7.97 -6.81 -17.72
N THR A 40 7.74 -6.97 -16.42
CA THR A 40 6.39 -7.21 -15.91
C THR A 40 5.66 -5.89 -15.63
N TYR A 41 4.34 -5.94 -15.58
CA TYR A 41 3.50 -4.78 -15.23
C TYR A 41 3.64 -4.32 -13.76
N TYR A 42 4.24 -5.14 -12.90
CA TYR A 42 4.29 -4.90 -11.44
C TYR A 42 5.70 -4.65 -10.92
N THR A 43 6.74 -4.84 -11.74
CA THR A 43 8.10 -4.46 -11.38
C THR A 43 8.24 -2.95 -11.39
N ARG A 44 8.51 -2.36 -10.22
CA ARG A 44 8.71 -0.92 -10.04
C ARG A 44 9.62 -0.65 -8.83
N PRO A 45 10.06 0.60 -8.58
CA PRO A 45 10.87 0.91 -7.40
C PRO A 45 10.19 0.45 -6.11
N ASN A 46 10.94 -0.27 -5.28
CA ASN A 46 10.48 -0.91 -4.03
C ASN A 46 9.44 -2.05 -4.20
N TYR A 47 9.21 -2.51 -5.43
CA TYR A 47 8.46 -3.73 -5.77
C TYR A 47 9.18 -4.50 -6.89
N THR A 48 10.44 -4.82 -6.66
CA THR A 48 11.30 -5.59 -7.56
C THR A 48 11.31 -7.08 -7.23
N ALA A 49 10.83 -7.47 -6.04
CA ALA A 49 10.72 -8.86 -5.63
C ALA A 49 9.58 -9.07 -4.60
N PRO A 50 9.18 -10.32 -4.30
CA PRO A 50 8.26 -10.60 -3.21
C PRO A 50 8.81 -10.13 -1.86
N ARG A 51 7.95 -9.62 -0.99
CA ARG A 51 8.33 -9.23 0.36
C ARG A 51 8.33 -10.43 1.32
N LYS A 52 9.28 -10.45 2.26
CA LYS A 52 9.34 -11.46 3.34
C LYS A 52 9.86 -10.83 4.63
N SER A 53 9.59 -11.50 5.75
CA SER A 53 10.21 -11.21 7.05
C SER A 53 11.01 -12.42 7.53
N GLU A 54 12.16 -12.20 8.16
CA GLU A 54 12.94 -13.27 8.76
C GLU A 54 12.35 -13.68 10.11
N THR A 55 11.85 -14.90 10.20
CA THR A 55 11.14 -15.40 11.39
C THR A 55 12.00 -16.29 12.29
N ALA A 56 13.31 -16.40 12.01
CA ALA A 56 14.24 -17.20 12.81
C ALA A 56 14.24 -16.77 14.28
N LEU A 57 14.16 -15.46 14.55
CA LEU A 57 14.07 -14.92 15.90
C LEU A 57 12.86 -15.48 16.67
N LEU A 58 11.69 -15.59 16.04
CA LEU A 58 10.47 -16.12 16.67
C LEU A 58 10.59 -17.60 17.06
N ARG A 59 11.54 -18.34 16.46
CA ARG A 59 11.80 -19.76 16.73
C ARG A 59 12.81 -19.99 17.84
N THR A 60 13.43 -18.94 18.36
CA THR A 60 14.50 -19.07 19.38
C THR A 60 13.95 -19.45 20.75
N CYS A 61 12.86 -18.81 21.22
CA CYS A 61 12.19 -19.20 22.46
C CYS A 61 10.70 -18.80 22.50
N GLN A 62 9.94 -19.48 23.37
CA GLN A 62 8.50 -19.26 23.53
C GLN A 62 8.16 -17.84 24.02
N ARG A 63 9.02 -17.20 24.81
CA ARG A 63 8.78 -15.84 25.33
C ARG A 63 8.83 -14.81 24.20
N ILE A 64 9.84 -14.88 23.33
CA ILE A 64 9.92 -14.06 22.10
C ILE A 64 8.70 -14.30 21.23
N TYR A 65 8.34 -15.57 20.99
CA TYR A 65 7.17 -15.90 20.17
C TYR A 65 5.90 -15.23 20.73
N ARG A 66 5.64 -15.35 22.03
CA ARG A 66 4.44 -14.75 22.66
C ARG A 66 4.43 -13.23 22.56
N GLU A 67 5.57 -12.57 22.74
CA GLU A 67 5.68 -11.11 22.69
C GLU A 67 5.60 -10.57 21.25
N ALA A 68 6.01 -11.33 20.23
CA ALA A 68 6.32 -10.77 18.91
C ALA A 68 5.79 -11.52 17.68
N TRP A 69 5.10 -12.66 17.81
CA TRP A 69 4.72 -13.49 16.63
C TRP A 69 3.87 -12.74 15.58
N PHE A 70 3.11 -11.75 16.00
CA PHE A 70 2.24 -10.95 15.14
C PHE A 70 2.98 -9.79 14.44
N ARG A 71 4.20 -9.45 14.88
CA ARG A 71 5.00 -8.32 14.37
C ARG A 71 5.32 -8.40 12.87
N PRO A 72 5.74 -9.56 12.31
CA PRO A 72 5.95 -9.69 10.87
C PRO A 72 4.71 -9.32 10.07
N TRP A 73 3.54 -9.48 10.66
CA TRP A 73 2.29 -9.19 10.00
C TRP A 73 1.90 -7.71 10.19
N THR A 74 2.02 -7.12 11.37
CA THR A 74 1.62 -5.71 11.58
C THR A 74 2.54 -4.70 10.94
N SER A 75 3.83 -5.02 10.87
CA SER A 75 4.86 -4.10 10.35
C SER A 75 5.18 -4.32 8.88
N ALA A 76 4.71 -5.42 8.28
CA ALA A 76 4.81 -5.63 6.86
C ALA A 76 3.86 -4.70 6.09
N GLU A 77 4.28 -4.33 4.89
CA GLU A 77 3.36 -3.71 3.95
C GLU A 77 2.57 -4.79 3.22
N HIS A 78 1.25 -4.81 3.42
CA HIS A 78 0.37 -5.73 2.71
C HIS A 78 -0.07 -5.15 1.38
N ALA A 79 0.31 -5.79 0.28
CA ALA A 79 -0.07 -5.38 -1.07
C ALA A 79 -1.24 -6.23 -1.61
N PHE A 80 -2.33 -5.55 -1.95
CA PHE A 80 -3.48 -6.12 -2.67
C PHE A 80 -3.45 -5.71 -4.13
N TYR A 81 -3.70 -6.67 -5.02
CA TYR A 81 -3.77 -6.44 -6.47
C TYR A 81 -5.19 -6.63 -6.96
N LEU A 82 -5.88 -5.51 -7.23
CA LEU A 82 -7.21 -5.49 -7.82
C LEU A 82 -7.09 -5.38 -9.34
N THR A 83 -6.50 -6.40 -9.95
CA THR A 83 -6.10 -6.42 -11.36
C THR A 83 -6.46 -7.75 -12.02
N ALA A 84 -6.27 -7.82 -13.34
CA ALA A 84 -6.12 -9.04 -14.10
C ALA A 84 -4.82 -9.76 -13.70
N ASP A 85 -4.74 -11.04 -13.99
CA ASP A 85 -3.73 -11.95 -13.45
C ASP A 85 -2.32 -11.65 -13.98
N GLU A 86 -2.21 -11.24 -15.24
CA GLU A 86 -0.95 -10.85 -15.87
C GLU A 86 -0.36 -9.55 -15.29
N ARG A 87 -1.14 -8.77 -14.54
CA ARG A 87 -0.73 -7.47 -13.97
C ARG A 87 -0.34 -7.52 -12.49
N ARG A 88 -0.23 -8.72 -11.93
CA ARG A 88 0.14 -8.97 -10.53
C ARG A 88 1.18 -10.09 -10.42
N PRO A 89 1.98 -10.13 -9.34
CA PRO A 89 2.81 -11.29 -9.03
C PRO A 89 1.97 -12.57 -8.91
N ALA A 90 2.59 -13.73 -9.16
CA ALA A 90 1.89 -15.02 -9.06
C ALA A 90 1.34 -15.33 -7.66
N LYS A 91 1.99 -14.81 -6.61
CA LYS A 91 1.54 -14.92 -5.21
C LYS A 91 1.10 -13.54 -4.74
N VAL A 92 -0.16 -13.40 -4.38
CA VAL A 92 -0.70 -12.17 -3.81
C VAL A 92 -1.49 -12.42 -2.54
N THR A 93 -1.63 -11.37 -1.75
CA THR A 93 -2.55 -11.36 -0.61
C THR A 93 -3.99 -11.19 -1.12
N ALA A 94 -4.89 -12.03 -0.62
CA ALA A 94 -6.32 -11.94 -0.84
C ALA A 94 -7.07 -11.78 0.48
N VAL A 95 -8.27 -11.21 0.44
CA VAL A 95 -9.10 -10.95 1.63
C VAL A 95 -9.35 -12.24 2.42
N GLU A 96 -9.69 -13.32 1.71
CA GLU A 96 -10.01 -14.63 2.27
C GLU A 96 -8.80 -15.26 2.97
N SER A 97 -7.59 -15.00 2.46
CA SER A 97 -6.35 -15.47 3.06
C SER A 97 -5.90 -14.63 4.27
N MET A 98 -6.27 -13.35 4.31
CA MET A 98 -5.85 -12.43 5.36
C MET A 98 -6.77 -12.47 6.58
N GLN A 99 -8.08 -12.66 6.38
CA GLN A 99 -9.09 -12.64 7.44
C GLN A 99 -8.80 -13.62 8.61
N PRO A 100 -8.42 -14.89 8.39
CA PRO A 100 -8.12 -15.79 9.50
C PRO A 100 -6.95 -15.30 10.37
N THR A 101 -5.95 -14.65 9.76
CA THR A 101 -4.80 -14.10 10.49
C THR A 101 -5.20 -12.89 11.33
N LEU A 102 -6.05 -12.02 10.78
CA LEU A 102 -6.64 -10.87 11.49
C LEU A 102 -7.39 -11.33 12.74
N ASP A 103 -8.26 -12.33 12.59
CA ASP A 103 -9.08 -12.84 13.70
C ASP A 103 -8.22 -13.50 14.77
N LEU A 104 -7.17 -14.24 14.36
CA LEU A 104 -6.22 -14.84 15.31
C LEU A 104 -5.46 -13.76 16.09
N ILE A 105 -4.91 -12.75 15.42
CA ILE A 105 -4.21 -11.64 16.09
C ILE A 105 -5.16 -10.96 17.08
N HIS A 106 -6.39 -10.69 16.66
CA HIS A 106 -7.38 -10.05 17.52
C HIS A 106 -7.74 -10.90 18.74
N SER A 107 -7.91 -12.21 18.57
CA SER A 107 -8.24 -13.11 19.68
C SER A 107 -7.15 -13.17 20.76
N VAL A 108 -5.88 -12.93 20.40
CA VAL A 108 -4.73 -13.03 21.30
C VAL A 108 -4.33 -11.66 21.86
N HIS A 109 -4.36 -10.61 21.04
CA HIS A 109 -3.80 -9.29 21.36
C HIS A 109 -4.83 -8.15 21.33
N GLY A 110 -6.08 -8.42 20.97
CA GLY A 110 -7.11 -7.41 20.78
C GLY A 110 -6.85 -6.54 19.55
N LYS A 111 -7.20 -5.26 19.62
CA LYS A 111 -6.98 -4.33 18.51
C LYS A 111 -5.49 -4.10 18.30
N VAL A 112 -4.98 -4.55 17.16
CA VAL A 112 -3.61 -4.29 16.72
C VAL A 112 -3.63 -3.56 15.38
N GLU A 113 -2.88 -2.46 15.30
CA GLU A 113 -2.79 -1.66 14.08
C GLU A 113 -1.77 -2.23 13.09
N ILE A 114 -2.05 -2.07 11.80
CA ILE A 114 -1.16 -2.39 10.68
C ILE A 114 -0.50 -1.10 10.22
N ASP A 115 0.81 -1.10 9.98
CA ASP A 115 1.54 0.12 9.64
C ASP A 115 1.14 0.67 8.26
N SER A 116 1.10 -0.18 7.23
CA SER A 116 0.77 0.24 5.86
C SER A 116 0.10 -0.87 5.07
N VAL A 117 -0.91 -0.50 4.30
CA VAL A 117 -1.54 -1.34 3.28
C VAL A 117 -1.46 -0.62 1.96
N ARG A 118 -1.13 -1.36 0.90
CA ARG A 118 -1.11 -0.86 -0.46
C ARG A 118 -2.09 -1.62 -1.33
N VAL A 119 -2.79 -0.89 -2.18
CA VAL A 119 -3.71 -1.43 -3.18
C VAL A 119 -3.23 -0.96 -4.55
N PHE A 120 -3.01 -1.91 -5.45
CA PHE A 120 -2.74 -1.68 -6.87
C PHE A 120 -3.99 -2.06 -7.65
N PRO A 121 -4.84 -1.11 -8.03
CA PRO A 121 -6.02 -1.44 -8.81
C PRO A 121 -5.90 -1.03 -10.28
N GLN A 122 -6.44 -1.87 -11.15
CA GLN A 122 -6.89 -1.41 -12.46
C GLN A 122 -8.18 -0.60 -12.32
N MET A 123 -8.40 0.33 -13.26
CA MET A 123 -9.56 1.23 -13.20
C MET A 123 -10.91 0.51 -13.17
N TYR A 124 -11.07 -0.60 -13.90
CA TYR A 124 -12.31 -1.38 -13.89
C TYR A 124 -12.64 -1.97 -12.51
N ALA A 125 -11.61 -2.22 -11.69
CA ALA A 125 -11.75 -2.80 -10.37
C ALA A 125 -11.91 -1.72 -9.28
N LEU A 126 -11.28 -0.55 -9.47
CA LEU A 126 -11.36 0.58 -8.56
C LEU A 126 -12.69 1.34 -8.66
N GLU A 127 -13.07 1.76 -9.88
CA GLU A 127 -14.16 2.71 -10.08
C GLU A 127 -15.51 2.24 -9.51
N PRO A 128 -15.89 0.95 -9.61
CA PRO A 128 -17.13 0.45 -9.00
C PRO A 128 -17.10 0.33 -7.47
N GLY A 129 -15.97 0.56 -6.81
CA GLY A 129 -15.84 0.62 -5.34
C GLY A 129 -15.95 -0.71 -4.57
N HIS A 130 -16.69 -1.71 -5.05
CA HIS A 130 -16.99 -2.93 -4.28
C HIS A 130 -15.74 -3.77 -3.95
N ARG A 131 -14.76 -3.89 -4.87
CA ARG A 131 -13.52 -4.66 -4.61
C ARG A 131 -12.64 -3.98 -3.57
N LEU A 132 -12.53 -2.64 -3.62
CA LEU A 132 -11.83 -1.89 -2.59
C LEU A 132 -12.57 -2.01 -1.25
N SER A 133 -13.90 -1.87 -1.26
CA SER A 133 -14.72 -2.01 -0.04
C SER A 133 -14.53 -3.37 0.61
N SER A 134 -14.45 -4.46 -0.18
CA SER A 134 -14.15 -5.81 0.36
C SER A 134 -12.84 -5.89 1.15
N ILE A 135 -11.82 -5.10 0.80
CA ILE A 135 -10.57 -5.01 1.57
C ILE A 135 -10.82 -4.18 2.84
N LEU A 136 -11.48 -3.02 2.70
CA LEU A 136 -11.74 -2.10 3.81
C LEU A 136 -12.72 -2.68 4.85
N ASP A 137 -13.52 -3.67 4.46
CA ASP A 137 -14.57 -4.33 5.24
C ASP A 137 -14.15 -5.61 5.95
N MET A 138 -12.87 -6.01 5.85
CA MET A 138 -12.32 -7.09 6.67
C MET A 138 -12.53 -6.82 8.17
N ASN A 139 -12.87 -7.86 8.92
CA ASN A 139 -13.01 -7.76 10.37
C ASN A 139 -11.62 -7.63 11.00
N ASN A 140 -11.53 -6.87 12.10
CA ASN A 140 -10.28 -6.64 12.84
C ASN A 140 -9.15 -5.99 12.01
N PHE A 141 -9.49 -5.39 10.86
CA PHE A 141 -8.56 -4.75 9.95
C PHE A 141 -8.34 -3.28 10.32
N HIS A 142 -7.16 -2.97 10.87
CA HIS A 142 -6.86 -1.65 11.44
C HIS A 142 -5.60 -0.99 10.83
N PRO A 143 -5.57 -0.69 9.53
CA PRO A 143 -4.43 -0.02 8.90
C PRO A 143 -4.34 1.46 9.29
N ARG A 144 -3.11 1.92 9.55
CA ARG A 144 -2.81 3.33 9.80
C ARG A 144 -2.71 4.12 8.50
N ILE A 145 -2.15 3.52 7.45
CA ILE A 145 -1.95 4.14 6.14
C ILE A 145 -2.50 3.21 5.07
N ILE A 146 -3.32 3.75 4.17
CA ILE A 146 -3.72 3.05 2.94
C ILE A 146 -3.19 3.83 1.74
N THR A 147 -2.40 3.18 0.91
CA THR A 147 -1.92 3.73 -0.36
C THR A 147 -2.63 3.05 -1.51
N ILE A 148 -3.25 3.82 -2.41
CA ILE A 148 -3.85 3.33 -3.64
C ILE A 148 -2.99 3.83 -4.79
N THR A 149 -2.35 2.93 -5.52
CA THR A 149 -1.43 3.25 -6.62
C THR A 149 -2.03 2.81 -7.95
N VAL A 150 -2.41 3.78 -8.78
CA VAL A 150 -2.79 3.51 -10.17
C VAL A 150 -1.54 3.63 -11.03
N ARG A 151 -1.02 2.49 -11.49
CA ARG A 151 0.19 2.41 -12.34
C ARG A 151 -0.11 2.88 -13.76
N HIS A 152 0.93 3.18 -14.53
CA HIS A 152 0.77 3.54 -15.95
C HIS A 152 -0.09 2.51 -16.71
N GLY A 153 0.23 1.23 -16.52
CA GLY A 153 -0.50 0.13 -17.13
C GLY A 153 -1.88 -0.15 -16.52
N ASP A 154 -2.36 0.62 -15.54
CA ASP A 154 -3.65 0.35 -14.90
C ASP A 154 -4.78 1.31 -15.34
N TRP A 155 -4.43 2.38 -16.05
CA TRP A 155 -5.38 3.36 -16.59
C TRP A 155 -6.25 2.78 -17.71
N TRP A 156 -7.43 3.36 -17.89
CA TRP A 156 -8.33 3.00 -18.99
C TRP A 156 -7.65 3.19 -20.35
N HIS A 157 -7.60 2.11 -21.14
CA HIS A 157 -7.11 2.14 -22.53
C HIS A 157 -5.72 2.77 -22.70
N TRP A 158 -4.85 2.63 -21.70
CA TRP A 158 -3.47 3.14 -21.75
C TRP A 158 -2.71 2.61 -22.98
N GLU A 159 -3.02 1.38 -23.41
CA GLU A 159 -2.48 0.74 -24.60
C GLU A 159 -2.68 1.60 -25.85
N ASN A 160 -3.80 2.31 -25.93
CA ASN A 160 -4.22 3.10 -27.08
C ASN A 160 -3.88 4.59 -26.94
N ASP A 161 -3.00 4.93 -26.00
CA ASP A 161 -2.63 6.30 -25.65
C ASP A 161 -3.82 7.21 -25.27
N LYS A 162 -4.91 6.64 -24.75
CA LYS A 162 -6.07 7.46 -24.37
C LYS A 162 -5.74 8.43 -23.24
N ASP A 163 -6.49 9.52 -23.19
CA ASP A 163 -6.39 10.50 -22.10
C ASP A 163 -6.75 9.85 -20.76
N LEU A 164 -5.97 10.21 -19.74
CA LEU A 164 -6.14 9.75 -18.38
C LEU A 164 -7.45 10.30 -17.82
N SER A 165 -8.26 9.41 -17.25
CA SER A 165 -9.49 9.77 -16.58
C SER A 165 -9.78 8.80 -15.45
N MET A 166 -10.48 9.29 -14.43
CA MET A 166 -10.88 8.52 -13.27
C MET A 166 -12.23 8.98 -12.77
N ARG A 167 -13.18 8.06 -12.69
CA ARG A 167 -14.47 8.31 -12.05
C ARG A 167 -14.31 8.28 -10.53
N ALA A 168 -14.96 9.22 -9.86
CA ALA A 168 -14.84 9.42 -8.42
C ALA A 168 -15.97 8.76 -7.61
N GLN A 169 -16.78 7.87 -8.20
CA GLN A 169 -17.93 7.26 -7.52
C GLN A 169 -17.49 6.52 -6.24
N TRP A 170 -16.48 5.67 -6.34
CA TRP A 170 -15.90 4.92 -5.23
C TRP A 170 -15.42 5.78 -4.05
N VAL A 171 -15.06 7.05 -4.29
CA VAL A 171 -14.66 8.01 -3.23
C VAL A 171 -15.81 8.26 -2.26
N ASN A 172 -17.04 8.29 -2.77
CA ASN A 172 -18.26 8.53 -1.98
C ASN A 172 -18.82 7.25 -1.36
N GLU A 173 -18.49 6.08 -1.92
CA GLU A 173 -19.06 4.78 -1.53
C GLU A 173 -18.17 4.04 -0.53
N CYS A 174 -16.85 4.03 -0.75
CA CYS A 174 -15.93 3.33 0.12
C CYS A 174 -15.87 3.97 1.51
N ARG A 175 -15.82 3.15 2.56
CA ARG A 175 -15.64 3.59 3.94
C ARG A 175 -14.35 3.02 4.50
N PHE A 176 -13.37 3.88 4.68
CA PHE A 176 -12.08 3.48 5.23
C PHE A 176 -12.25 3.12 6.70
N PRO A 177 -11.50 2.16 7.26
CA PRO A 177 -11.56 1.89 8.69
C PRO A 177 -11.45 3.18 9.53
N ASP A 178 -11.93 3.14 10.78
CA ASP A 178 -11.35 4.01 11.83
C ASP A 178 -9.83 3.68 11.91
N SER A 179 -8.97 4.05 12.85
CA SER A 179 -7.50 3.77 12.71
C SER A 179 -6.76 4.39 11.51
N VAL A 180 -7.33 4.52 10.30
CA VAL A 180 -6.70 5.13 9.10
C VAL A 180 -6.42 6.60 9.36
N ARG A 181 -5.14 6.94 9.35
CA ARG A 181 -4.61 8.29 9.59
C ARG A 181 -4.25 8.99 8.30
N GLU A 182 -3.88 8.24 7.27
CA GLU A 182 -3.54 8.77 5.94
C GLU A 182 -4.09 7.87 4.84
N ILE A 183 -4.68 8.48 3.81
CA ILE A 183 -4.95 7.84 2.52
C ILE A 183 -4.04 8.50 1.50
N ARG A 184 -3.27 7.72 0.76
CA ARG A 184 -2.36 8.21 -0.28
C ARG A 184 -2.85 7.73 -1.64
N MET A 185 -3.12 8.67 -2.54
CA MET A 185 -3.39 8.38 -3.94
C MET A 185 -2.12 8.61 -4.74
N GLU A 186 -1.49 7.54 -5.22
CA GLU A 186 -0.35 7.60 -6.13
C GLU A 186 -0.83 7.41 -7.57
N LEU A 187 -0.66 8.45 -8.39
CA LEU A 187 -1.02 8.44 -9.80
C LEU A 187 0.25 8.39 -10.63
N GLU A 188 0.53 7.23 -11.23
CA GLU A 188 1.70 7.00 -12.06
C GLU A 188 1.29 6.95 -13.53
N SER A 189 2.00 7.71 -14.37
CA SER A 189 1.90 7.65 -15.82
C SER A 189 3.22 8.09 -16.45
N LEU A 190 3.33 8.05 -17.77
CA LEU A 190 4.50 8.56 -18.50
C LEU A 190 4.72 10.06 -18.22
N GLU A 191 5.98 10.49 -18.21
CA GLU A 191 6.39 11.89 -18.01
C GLU A 191 5.73 12.82 -19.05
N ARG A 192 5.56 12.36 -20.29
CA ARG A 192 4.83 13.11 -21.34
C ARG A 192 3.36 13.38 -21.02
N LYS A 193 2.76 12.62 -20.07
CA LYS A 193 1.37 12.78 -19.60
C LYS A 193 1.25 13.52 -18.26
N LYS A 194 2.34 14.08 -17.71
CA LYS A 194 2.31 14.76 -16.39
C LYS A 194 1.21 15.81 -16.25
N GLY A 195 0.93 16.59 -17.29
CA GLY A 195 -0.13 17.61 -17.23
C GLY A 195 -1.53 17.02 -16.99
N GLN A 196 -1.78 15.80 -17.47
CA GLN A 196 -3.04 15.10 -17.19
C GLN A 196 -3.08 14.58 -15.75
N VAL A 197 -1.96 14.04 -15.26
CA VAL A 197 -1.81 13.62 -13.85
C VAL A 197 -2.01 14.81 -12.90
N ASP A 198 -1.39 15.95 -13.19
CA ASP A 198 -1.51 17.18 -12.42
C ASP A 198 -2.95 17.71 -12.41
N SER A 199 -3.64 17.65 -13.57
CA SER A 199 -5.04 18.06 -13.68
C SER A 199 -5.97 17.17 -12.84
N ILE A 200 -5.79 15.84 -12.88
CA ILE A 200 -6.57 14.91 -12.06
C ILE A 200 -6.28 15.15 -10.58
N SER A 201 -5.01 15.27 -10.21
CA SER A 201 -4.57 15.49 -8.82
C SER A 201 -5.13 16.79 -8.25
N SER A 202 -5.17 17.87 -9.03
CA SER A 202 -5.78 19.13 -8.63
C SER A 202 -7.27 18.96 -8.32
N LYS A 203 -8.00 18.24 -9.18
CA LYS A 203 -9.42 17.92 -8.95
C LYS A 203 -9.61 17.05 -7.70
N MET A 204 -8.70 16.12 -7.43
CA MET A 204 -8.71 15.31 -6.21
C MET A 204 -8.55 16.20 -4.96
N VAL A 205 -7.55 17.09 -4.94
CA VAL A 205 -7.31 18.02 -3.83
C VAL A 205 -8.52 18.91 -3.55
N ASP A 206 -9.15 19.42 -4.61
CA ASP A 206 -10.25 20.39 -4.48
C ASP A 206 -11.59 19.75 -4.09
N ARG A 207 -11.87 18.55 -4.62
CA ARG A 207 -13.23 17.97 -4.62
C ARG A 207 -13.37 16.68 -3.84
N TRP A 208 -12.31 15.90 -3.66
CA TRP A 208 -12.45 14.57 -3.08
C TRP A 208 -12.44 14.63 -1.56
N GLN A 209 -13.38 13.92 -0.95
CA GLN A 209 -13.46 13.71 0.48
C GLN A 209 -13.79 12.25 0.76
N PHE A 210 -12.82 11.52 1.31
CA PHE A 210 -13.07 10.16 1.77
C PHE A 210 -13.76 10.19 3.14
N THR A 211 -14.51 9.14 3.45
CA THR A 211 -15.18 9.00 4.74
C THR A 211 -14.68 7.75 5.45
N ARG A 212 -14.33 7.88 6.73
CA ARG A 212 -14.02 6.75 7.61
C ARG A 212 -15.29 6.09 8.14
N LYS A 213 -15.19 4.87 8.67
CA LYS A 213 -16.30 4.12 9.27
C LYS A 213 -16.89 4.81 10.50
N ASP A 214 -16.11 5.63 11.19
CA ASP A 214 -16.55 6.50 12.28
C ASP A 214 -17.19 7.82 11.81
N GLY A 215 -17.40 7.99 10.50
CA GLY A 215 -17.98 9.19 9.90
C GLY A 215 -17.00 10.36 9.69
N LYS A 216 -15.75 10.24 10.14
CA LYS A 216 -14.77 11.33 9.98
C LYS A 216 -14.38 11.51 8.51
N ARG A 217 -14.44 12.75 8.03
CA ARG A 217 -14.05 13.11 6.65
C ARG A 217 -12.54 13.31 6.54
N MET A 218 -11.97 12.80 5.45
CA MET A 218 -10.56 12.95 5.09
C MET A 218 -10.43 13.77 3.80
N SER A 219 -9.59 14.82 3.85
CA SER A 219 -9.41 15.78 2.76
C SER A 219 -7.92 15.99 2.48
N ALA A 220 -7.60 16.37 1.25
CA ALA A 220 -6.26 16.79 0.84
C ALA A 220 -6.08 18.32 0.80
N LYS A 221 -7.13 19.11 1.08
CA LYS A 221 -7.04 20.57 1.16
C LYS A 221 -6.03 21.01 2.23
N GLY A 222 -5.04 21.80 1.83
CA GLY A 222 -3.96 22.26 2.70
C GLY A 222 -2.88 21.21 2.99
N ASN A 223 -2.94 20.03 2.37
CA ASN A 223 -1.87 19.04 2.45
C ASN A 223 -0.89 19.19 1.28
N THR A 224 0.33 18.66 1.48
CA THR A 224 1.37 18.65 0.46
C THR A 224 1.17 17.50 -0.53
N THR A 225 1.39 17.79 -1.81
CA THR A 225 1.59 16.78 -2.85
C THR A 225 3.07 16.42 -2.94
N LYS A 226 3.37 15.16 -3.26
CA LYS A 226 4.74 14.70 -3.52
C LYS A 226 4.85 14.24 -4.98
N VAL A 227 5.94 14.58 -5.64
CA VAL A 227 6.25 14.08 -6.98
C VAL A 227 7.50 13.20 -6.90
N ASP A 228 7.41 12.02 -7.50
CA ASP A 228 8.53 11.11 -7.72
C ASP A 228 8.66 10.81 -9.22
N ARG A 229 9.88 10.49 -9.65
CA ARG A 229 10.19 10.10 -11.03
C ARG A 229 11.07 8.88 -11.04
N TRP A 230 10.86 8.02 -12.02
CA TRP A 230 11.69 6.84 -12.23
C TRP A 230 11.61 6.39 -13.69
N SER A 231 12.58 5.61 -14.13
CA SER A 231 12.57 5.00 -15.46
C SER A 231 12.50 3.48 -15.33
N GLY A 232 11.69 2.84 -16.17
CA GLY A 232 11.52 1.38 -16.17
C GLY A 232 11.50 0.81 -17.58
N SER A 233 11.41 -0.52 -17.69
CA SER A 233 11.37 -1.16 -19.01
C SER A 233 10.18 -0.66 -19.84
N SER A 234 10.41 -0.48 -21.13
CA SER A 234 9.37 -0.30 -22.17
C SER A 234 8.76 -1.60 -22.65
N THR A 235 9.22 -2.73 -22.15
CA THR A 235 8.64 -4.04 -22.46
C THR A 235 7.70 -4.44 -21.34
N PHE A 236 6.46 -4.77 -21.70
CA PHE A 236 5.50 -5.38 -20.79
C PHE A 236 5.04 -6.72 -21.36
N ASP A 237 5.26 -7.80 -20.63
CA ASP A 237 4.84 -9.16 -20.98
C ASP A 237 5.30 -9.55 -22.41
N GLY A 238 6.59 -9.31 -22.69
CA GLY A 238 7.20 -9.57 -24.00
C GLY A 238 6.86 -8.57 -25.11
N LYS A 239 5.97 -7.61 -24.88
CA LYS A 239 5.62 -6.56 -25.85
C LYS A 239 6.31 -5.24 -25.55
N ARG A 240 7.10 -4.75 -26.51
CA ARG A 240 7.80 -3.46 -26.44
C ARG A 240 6.90 -2.29 -26.88
N TRP A 241 6.89 -1.21 -26.11
CA TRP A 241 6.07 -0.02 -26.30
C TRP A 241 6.89 1.15 -26.85
N ILE A 242 7.34 1.01 -28.10
CA ILE A 242 8.25 1.97 -28.78
C ILE A 242 7.71 3.40 -28.78
N ARG A 243 6.38 3.56 -28.95
CA ARG A 243 5.71 4.87 -28.91
C ARG A 243 6.02 5.67 -27.65
N ASP A 244 6.19 4.97 -26.53
CA ASP A 244 6.24 5.56 -25.19
C ASP A 244 7.66 5.69 -24.65
N GLU A 245 8.66 5.21 -25.41
CA GLU A 245 10.05 5.24 -25.00
C GLU A 245 10.57 6.67 -24.78
N SER A 246 11.50 6.77 -23.83
CA SER A 246 12.25 7.98 -23.58
C SER A 246 13.03 8.39 -24.83
N GLU A 247 12.95 9.65 -25.21
CA GLU A 247 13.71 10.21 -26.33
C GLU A 247 15.22 10.08 -26.10
N GLU A 248 15.66 10.16 -24.84
CA GLU A 248 17.07 10.10 -24.46
C GLU A 248 17.56 8.67 -24.19
N LYS A 249 16.67 7.76 -23.82
CA LYS A 249 17.01 6.40 -23.36
C LYS A 249 16.11 5.36 -24.04
N PRO A 250 16.51 4.83 -25.20
CA PRO A 250 15.81 3.73 -25.84
C PRO A 250 15.58 2.58 -24.86
N GLU A 251 14.48 1.86 -25.03
CA GLU A 251 14.06 0.73 -24.20
C GLU A 251 13.54 1.09 -22.80
N LEU A 252 13.57 2.36 -22.41
CA LEU A 252 13.04 2.82 -21.14
C LEU A 252 11.80 3.70 -21.30
N LEU A 253 10.90 3.62 -20.34
CA LEU A 253 9.79 4.56 -20.14
C LEU A 253 10.13 5.46 -18.97
N ASP A 254 9.97 6.76 -19.14
CA ASP A 254 10.10 7.74 -18.05
C ASP A 254 8.73 7.96 -17.39
N TYR A 255 8.65 7.71 -16.09
CA TYR A 255 7.43 7.83 -15.31
C TYR A 255 7.43 9.07 -14.42
N TYR A 256 6.24 9.67 -14.34
CA TYR A 256 5.87 10.73 -13.42
C TYR A 256 4.82 10.17 -12.45
N VAL A 257 5.13 10.25 -11.14
CA VAL A 257 4.25 9.78 -10.07
C VAL A 257 3.89 10.95 -9.18
N LEU A 258 2.60 11.29 -9.09
CA LEU A 258 2.12 12.30 -8.15
C LEU A 258 1.33 11.63 -7.03
N THR A 259 1.71 11.93 -5.78
CA THR A 259 1.04 11.47 -4.57
C THR A 259 0.20 12.59 -3.96
N VAL A 260 -1.11 12.36 -3.85
CA VAL A 260 -2.04 13.20 -3.08
C VAL A 260 -2.32 12.54 -1.73
N THR A 261 -2.06 13.25 -0.64
CA THR A 261 -2.28 12.73 0.73
C THR A 261 -3.53 13.33 1.36
N PHE A 262 -4.45 12.48 1.77
CA PHE A 262 -5.66 12.83 2.50
C PHE A 262 -5.49 12.53 3.98
N ARG A 263 -5.85 13.48 4.83
CA ARG A 263 -5.79 13.37 6.28
C ARG A 263 -7.14 13.75 6.90
N PRO A 264 -7.44 13.31 8.14
CA PRO A 264 -8.67 13.69 8.79
C PRO A 264 -8.77 15.21 8.88
N THR A 265 -9.92 15.75 8.47
CA THR A 265 -10.19 17.18 8.60
C THR A 265 -10.07 17.57 10.07
N LYS A 266 -9.38 18.68 10.35
CA LYS A 266 -9.40 19.27 11.69
C LYS A 266 -10.83 19.73 11.93
N GLU A 267 -11.41 19.33 13.06
CA GLU A 267 -12.67 19.93 13.50
C GLU A 267 -12.40 21.41 13.71
N VAL A 268 -13.10 22.26 12.95
CA VAL A 268 -13.23 23.66 13.32
C VAL A 268 -14.15 23.63 14.52
N VAL A 269 -13.59 23.72 15.73
CA VAL A 269 -14.38 24.03 16.92
C VAL A 269 -15.03 25.36 16.61
N ALA A 270 -16.36 25.36 16.44
CA ALA A 270 -17.11 26.59 16.40
C ALA A 270 -16.94 27.23 17.79
N ASP A 271 -16.27 28.38 17.86
CA ASP A 271 -16.29 29.19 19.07
C ASP A 271 -17.76 29.52 19.38
N PRO A 272 -18.19 29.37 20.66
CA PRO A 272 -19.57 29.62 21.09
C PRO A 272 -20.01 31.07 20.91
#